data_AF-A0A2J7ZN06-F1
#
_entry.id   AF-A0A2J7ZN06-F1
#
_cell.length_a   1.000
_cell.length_b   1.000
_cell.length_c   1.000
_cell.angle_alpha   90.00
_cell.angle_beta   90.00
_cell.angle_gamma   90.00
#
_symmetry.space_group_name_H-M   'P 1'
#
loop_
_entity.id
_entity.type
_entity.pdbx_description
1 polymer ?
#
loop_
_entity_poly.entity_id
_entity_poly.type
_entity_poly.pdbx_seq_one_letter_code
_entity_poly.pdbx_strand_id
1 'polypeptide(L)'
;MILDTNHKELLDILRSELTGHEQQLFITGFAAYLQYDSRKDFVVDLDNVYTWLGFTRKNNTKRLLAQSLTEGVHYRSGPVLLLPKEQQKDEHRGGSNKEQILMTIHGFKQLCMAANTEKGRRVREYYISMEGVLFEYTRQTAVKDREKFLATIEESKKEAKVFKALAAAKEEELRKEADEAKVHAAAKEVELRKEAEEAKALAAIKEEELSRFKAKTYDEVPKDDNVYICKEASELNTDRHKIGKAVDTKRRESQLNTGSAQGSKIIYERSTLNAKLIEDVAYVALKRYHCNREHYNSRVEHSVDVLDIACTMVDTLASSYEHMPRGSLLTKMIAKLQDLEVSMFTENAHVCGDGDLDINSQSEDEEEDEDDPLSSDPRVLKATEFIEQHIDFNPVRTKEAASKHYYAWITQKDLLNCFWDWYSEDDSRGNREFRKHLDKSLDKKSSWKGVLQRSMEAKGRRVITIHPVVDAVQTTLLAFDRVSWKSTVSFGL
;
A
#
# COMPACT_ATOMS: atom_id res chain seq x y z
N MET A 1 56.54 -17.78 -3.77
CA MET A 1 57.54 -17.60 -4.85
C MET A 1 58.01 -16.15 -5.08
N ILE A 2 57.53 -15.14 -4.33
CA ILE A 2 57.87 -13.72 -4.58
C ILE A 2 59.12 -13.24 -3.80
N LEU A 3 59.46 -13.87 -2.67
CA LEU A 3 60.66 -13.52 -1.90
C LEU A 3 61.96 -13.94 -2.59
N ASP A 4 61.95 -15.05 -3.33
CA ASP A 4 63.16 -15.67 -3.89
C ASP A 4 63.76 -14.90 -5.08
N THR A 5 62.97 -14.06 -5.75
CA THR A 5 63.39 -13.22 -6.89
C THR A 5 64.07 -11.93 -6.44
N ASN A 6 63.57 -11.27 -5.39
CA ASN A 6 64.13 -10.00 -4.90
C ASN A 6 65.53 -10.14 -4.30
N HIS A 7 65.86 -11.31 -3.74
CA HIS A 7 67.18 -11.59 -3.18
C HIS A 7 68.23 -11.88 -4.25
N LYS A 8 67.83 -12.49 -5.38
CA LYS A 8 68.76 -12.80 -6.50
C LYS A 8 69.28 -11.52 -7.14
N GLU A 9 68.41 -10.54 -7.36
CA GLU A 9 68.79 -9.26 -7.97
C GLU A 9 69.81 -8.48 -7.11
N LEU A 10 69.59 -8.42 -5.80
CA LEU A 10 70.56 -7.80 -4.89
C LEU A 10 71.91 -8.56 -4.90
N LEU A 11 71.87 -9.88 -4.93
CA LEU A 11 73.08 -10.70 -5.01
C LEU A 11 73.82 -10.52 -6.33
N ASP A 12 73.11 -10.33 -7.43
CA ASP A 12 73.71 -10.09 -8.75
C ASP A 12 74.40 -8.71 -8.81
N ILE A 13 73.76 -7.66 -8.28
CA ILE A 13 74.37 -6.32 -8.17
C ILE A 13 75.58 -6.36 -7.23
N LEU A 14 75.49 -7.04 -6.09
CA LEU A 14 76.62 -7.24 -5.18
C LEU A 14 77.80 -7.96 -5.86
N ARG A 15 77.52 -8.92 -6.75
CA ARG A 15 78.55 -9.67 -7.49
C ARG A 15 79.19 -8.85 -8.61
N SER A 16 78.43 -7.97 -9.27
CA SER A 16 78.95 -7.14 -10.36
C SER A 16 79.74 -5.94 -9.86
N GLU A 17 79.26 -5.28 -8.79
CA GLU A 17 79.82 -4.00 -8.33
C GLU A 17 80.93 -4.14 -7.29
N LEU A 18 80.94 -5.21 -6.48
CA LEU A 18 81.97 -5.42 -5.46
C LEU A 18 83.11 -6.29 -5.98
N THR A 19 84.35 -5.88 -5.74
CA THR A 19 85.55 -6.70 -5.97
C THR A 19 85.58 -7.90 -5.02
N GLY A 20 86.34 -8.96 -5.35
CA GLY A 20 86.42 -10.16 -4.50
C GLY A 20 86.87 -9.87 -3.06
N HIS A 21 87.69 -8.84 -2.83
CA HIS A 21 88.07 -8.41 -1.49
C HIS A 21 86.92 -7.71 -0.74
N GLU A 22 86.13 -6.90 -1.44
CA GLU A 22 84.96 -6.22 -0.87
C GLU A 22 83.82 -7.21 -0.58
N GLN A 23 83.64 -8.22 -1.43
CA GLN A 23 82.73 -9.34 -1.17
C GLN A 23 83.12 -10.09 0.11
N GLN A 24 84.43 -10.36 0.30
CA GLN A 24 84.91 -10.99 1.53
C GLN A 24 84.68 -10.10 2.76
N LEU A 25 84.88 -8.79 2.64
CA LEU A 25 84.57 -7.81 3.71
C LEU A 25 83.07 -7.80 4.02
N PHE A 26 82.21 -7.86 3.00
CA PHE A 26 80.76 -7.95 3.17
C PHE A 26 80.37 -9.23 3.90
N ILE A 27 80.84 -10.41 3.45
CA ILE A 27 80.52 -11.70 4.07
C ILE A 27 81.00 -11.73 5.53
N THR A 28 82.24 -11.31 5.78
CA THR A 28 82.83 -11.31 7.12
C THR A 28 82.11 -10.31 8.03
N GLY A 29 81.81 -9.12 7.53
CA GLY A 29 81.06 -8.10 8.26
C GLY A 29 79.63 -8.55 8.56
N PHE A 30 78.94 -9.15 7.60
CA PHE A 30 77.58 -9.67 7.74
C PHE A 30 77.53 -10.83 8.75
N ALA A 31 78.47 -11.77 8.69
CA ALA A 31 78.59 -12.85 9.66
C ALA A 31 78.76 -12.31 11.10
N ALA A 32 79.54 -11.24 11.27
CA ALA A 32 79.70 -10.59 12.57
C ALA A 32 78.39 -9.97 13.09
N TYR A 33 77.55 -9.41 12.22
CA TYR A 33 76.21 -8.90 12.60
C TYR A 33 75.20 -9.99 12.96
N LEU A 34 75.33 -11.18 12.37
CA LEU A 34 74.47 -12.31 12.73
C LEU A 34 74.85 -12.91 14.08
N GLN A 35 76.13 -12.85 14.46
CA GLN A 35 76.66 -13.51 15.65
C GLN A 35 76.69 -12.60 16.89
N TYR A 36 76.78 -11.27 16.72
CA TYR A 36 77.00 -10.33 17.82
C TYR A 36 76.19 -9.03 17.66
N ASP A 37 75.81 -8.39 18.76
CA ASP A 37 75.24 -7.04 18.76
C ASP A 37 76.35 -6.02 18.47
N SER A 38 76.24 -5.37 17.32
CA SER A 38 77.27 -4.48 16.81
C SER A 38 77.62 -3.29 17.72
N ARG A 39 76.75 -2.89 18.65
CA ARG A 39 76.95 -1.73 19.51
C ARG A 39 77.18 -2.08 20.97
N LYS A 40 76.84 -3.31 21.39
CA LYS A 40 76.91 -3.73 22.80
C LYS A 40 78.04 -4.71 23.08
N ASP A 41 78.39 -5.54 22.09
CA ASP A 41 79.34 -6.63 22.30
C ASP A 41 80.77 -6.19 21.95
N PHE A 42 81.67 -6.24 22.94
CA PHE A 42 83.08 -5.86 22.81
C PHE A 42 83.93 -7.06 22.39
N VAL A 43 83.77 -7.50 21.14
CA VAL A 43 84.35 -8.75 20.62
C VAL A 43 85.61 -8.57 19.77
N VAL A 44 85.93 -7.34 19.38
CA VAL A 44 87.09 -7.05 18.52
C VAL A 44 88.28 -6.64 19.38
N ASP A 45 89.33 -7.46 19.41
CA ASP A 45 90.56 -7.13 20.14
C ASP A 45 91.49 -6.25 19.32
N LEU A 46 91.91 -5.12 19.88
CA LEU A 46 92.87 -4.21 19.26
C LEU A 46 94.17 -4.92 18.87
N ASP A 47 94.66 -5.86 19.69
CA ASP A 47 95.89 -6.62 19.43
C ASP A 47 95.81 -7.43 18.13
N ASN A 48 94.62 -7.88 17.76
CA ASN A 48 94.40 -8.67 16.55
C ASN A 48 94.20 -7.80 15.30
N VAL A 49 93.84 -6.52 15.46
CA VAL A 49 93.42 -5.68 14.33
C VAL A 49 94.33 -4.51 14.03
N TYR A 50 95.17 -4.04 14.96
CA TYR A 50 95.99 -2.83 14.72
C TYR A 50 97.01 -3.03 13.58
N THR A 51 97.62 -4.22 13.51
CA THR A 51 98.54 -4.60 12.43
C THR A 51 97.80 -4.75 11.11
N TRP A 52 96.63 -5.42 11.13
CA TRP A 52 95.77 -5.56 9.96
C TRP A 52 95.32 -4.22 9.40
N LEU A 53 95.06 -3.24 10.27
CA LEU A 53 94.68 -1.88 9.89
C LEU A 53 95.87 -1.06 9.36
N GLY A 54 97.09 -1.59 9.41
CA GLY A 54 98.28 -0.98 8.82
C GLY A 54 99.13 -0.14 9.78
N PHE A 55 98.91 -0.23 11.10
CA PHE A 55 99.74 0.47 12.07
C PHE A 55 100.96 -0.35 12.48
N THR A 56 102.14 0.28 12.53
CA THR A 56 103.39 -0.37 12.97
C THR A 56 103.44 -0.63 14.47
N ARG A 57 102.78 0.21 15.29
CA ARG A 57 102.82 0.14 16.76
C ARG A 57 101.44 0.35 17.36
N LYS A 58 101.07 -0.50 18.33
CA LYS A 58 99.80 -0.42 19.09
C LYS A 58 99.52 0.98 19.66
N ASN A 59 100.56 1.65 20.17
CA ASN A 59 100.42 2.98 20.78
C ASN A 59 99.88 4.05 19.82
N ASN A 60 100.22 3.97 18.53
CA ASN A 60 99.71 4.91 17.53
C ASN A 60 98.21 4.73 17.33
N THR A 61 97.75 3.46 17.31
CA THR A 61 96.33 3.13 17.20
C THR A 61 95.56 3.47 18.47
N LYS A 62 96.15 3.27 19.66
CA LYS A 62 95.55 3.70 20.94
C LYS A 62 95.31 5.21 20.98
N ARG A 63 96.29 6.00 20.51
CA ARG A 63 96.15 7.46 20.42
C ARG A 63 95.00 7.86 19.49
N LEU A 64 94.91 7.22 18.32
CA LEU A 64 93.80 7.46 17.40
C LEU A 64 92.45 7.06 18.01
N LEU A 65 92.40 5.89 18.63
CA LEU A 65 91.21 5.35 19.31
C LEU A 65 90.72 6.28 20.43
N ALA A 66 91.61 6.82 21.26
CA ALA A 66 91.26 7.81 22.28
C ALA A 66 90.82 9.16 21.70
N GLN A 67 91.30 9.52 20.51
CA GLN A 67 90.97 10.76 19.83
C GLN A 67 89.62 10.68 19.08
N SER A 68 89.32 9.56 18.43
CA SER A 68 88.16 9.42 17.55
C SER A 68 86.98 8.67 18.17
N LEU A 69 87.17 7.95 19.29
CA LEU A 69 86.15 7.10 19.91
C LEU A 69 85.97 7.37 21.41
N THR A 70 84.78 7.05 21.90
CA THR A 70 84.40 7.17 23.33
C THR A 70 84.59 5.86 24.09
N GLU A 71 85.36 5.90 25.19
CA GLU A 71 85.52 4.76 26.10
C GLU A 71 84.18 4.41 26.79
N GLY A 72 83.95 3.12 27.05
CA GLY A 72 82.70 2.60 27.60
C GLY A 72 81.58 2.40 26.57
N VAL A 73 81.63 3.12 25.44
CA VAL A 73 80.68 3.00 24.32
C VAL A 73 81.27 2.23 23.14
N HIS A 74 82.44 2.65 22.66
CA HIS A 74 83.07 2.08 21.46
C HIS A 74 84.17 1.08 21.80
N TYR A 75 84.89 1.31 22.89
CA TYR A 75 85.92 0.40 23.38
C TYR A 75 85.97 0.38 24.91
N ARG A 76 86.60 -0.66 25.46
CA ARG A 76 86.95 -0.79 26.88
C ARG A 76 88.42 -1.17 26.99
N SER A 77 89.15 -0.47 27.84
CA SER A 77 90.54 -0.78 28.18
C SER A 77 90.60 -1.41 29.57
N GLY A 78 91.36 -2.49 29.73
CA GLY A 78 91.50 -3.16 31.04
C GLY A 78 92.73 -4.07 31.12
N PRO A 79 93.27 -4.31 32.34
CA PRO A 79 94.37 -5.24 32.53
C PRO A 79 93.89 -6.68 32.32
N VAL A 80 94.61 -7.45 31.49
CA VAL A 80 94.46 -8.91 31.44
C VAL A 80 95.13 -9.47 32.67
N LEU A 81 94.31 -9.93 33.62
CA LEU A 81 94.79 -10.67 34.77
C LEU A 81 95.01 -12.12 34.32
N LEU A 82 96.28 -12.56 34.27
CA LEU A 82 96.65 -13.95 33.94
C LEU A 82 96.18 -14.95 35.01
N LEU A 83 95.87 -14.45 36.20
CA LEU A 83 95.37 -15.18 37.37
C LEU A 83 94.32 -14.29 38.06
N PRO A 84 93.27 -14.84 38.68
CA PRO A 84 92.38 -14.07 39.57
C PRO A 84 93.22 -13.26 40.58
N LYS A 85 92.77 -12.06 40.94
CA LYS A 85 93.51 -11.16 41.87
C LYS A 85 93.94 -11.86 43.16
N GLU A 86 93.14 -12.82 43.64
CA GLU A 86 93.42 -13.61 44.85
C GLU A 86 94.61 -14.57 44.73
N GLN A 87 95.06 -14.89 43.51
CA GLN A 87 96.14 -15.86 43.25
C GLN A 87 97.47 -15.17 42.83
N GLN A 88 97.53 -13.84 42.81
CA GLN A 88 98.75 -13.10 42.54
C GLN A 88 99.63 -13.07 43.80
N LYS A 89 100.90 -13.48 43.69
CA LYS A 89 101.90 -13.35 44.77
C LYS A 89 102.46 -11.93 44.77
N ASP A 90 102.53 -11.27 45.93
CA ASP A 90 103.12 -9.94 46.16
C ASP A 90 104.66 -9.90 46.03
N GLU A 91 105.24 -10.73 45.17
CA GLU A 91 106.66 -10.67 44.86
C GLU A 91 106.88 -9.68 43.70
N HIS A 92 107.82 -8.75 43.88
CA HIS A 92 108.22 -7.75 42.87
C HIS A 92 108.95 -8.42 41.68
N ARG A 93 108.20 -9.16 40.86
CA ARG A 93 108.68 -9.75 39.61
C ARG A 93 108.40 -8.78 38.49
N GLY A 94 109.45 -8.28 37.83
CA GLY A 94 109.37 -7.30 36.77
C GLY A 94 108.59 -7.81 35.56
N GLY A 95 107.30 -7.50 35.51
CA GLY A 95 106.42 -7.70 34.36
C GLY A 95 105.15 -6.86 34.55
N SER A 96 104.90 -5.91 33.66
CA SER A 96 103.67 -5.12 33.71
C SER A 96 102.48 -5.95 33.23
N ASN A 97 101.31 -5.77 33.85
CA ASN A 97 100.07 -6.40 33.40
C ASN A 97 99.80 -6.04 31.93
N LYS A 98 99.54 -7.05 31.09
CA LYS A 98 99.23 -6.83 29.68
C LYS A 98 97.87 -6.12 29.58
N GLU A 99 97.84 -4.93 28.99
CA GLU A 99 96.58 -4.20 28.75
C GLU A 99 95.88 -4.73 27.49
N GLN A 100 94.62 -5.14 27.64
CA GLN A 100 93.74 -5.53 26.54
C GLN A 100 92.71 -4.44 26.28
N ILE A 101 92.51 -4.16 25.00
CA ILE A 101 91.52 -3.18 24.53
C ILE A 101 90.58 -3.93 23.61
N LEU A 102 89.34 -4.11 24.08
CA LEU A 102 88.27 -4.70 23.29
C LEU A 102 87.36 -3.58 22.77
N MET A 103 86.90 -3.69 21.54
CA MET A 103 85.99 -2.74 20.90
C MET A 103 84.75 -3.43 20.34
N THR A 104 83.68 -2.66 20.20
CA THR A 104 82.47 -3.12 19.52
C THR A 104 82.68 -3.18 18.02
N ILE A 105 81.85 -3.93 17.30
CA ILE A 105 81.91 -3.97 15.83
C ILE A 105 81.70 -2.56 15.25
N HIS A 106 80.79 -1.79 15.84
CA HIS A 106 80.56 -0.38 15.50
C HIS A 106 81.80 0.48 15.78
N GLY A 107 82.42 0.33 16.96
CA GLY A 107 83.67 1.01 17.31
C GLY A 107 84.81 0.69 16.37
N PHE A 108 84.96 -0.58 15.96
CA PHE A 108 85.96 -1.01 14.98
C PHE A 108 85.74 -0.36 13.62
N LYS A 109 84.49 -0.28 13.14
CA LYS A 109 84.18 0.40 11.88
C LYS A 109 84.55 1.87 11.94
N GLN A 110 84.18 2.57 13.01
CA GLN A 110 84.56 3.98 13.19
C GLN A 110 86.08 4.17 13.27
N LEU A 111 86.80 3.24 13.90
CA LEU A 111 88.26 3.25 13.89
C LEU A 111 88.82 3.11 12.47
N CYS A 112 88.29 2.19 11.66
CA CYS A 112 88.67 2.04 10.26
C CYS A 112 88.39 3.30 9.43
N MET A 113 87.25 3.97 9.68
CA MET A 113 86.91 5.23 9.01
C MET A 113 87.89 6.35 9.37
N ALA A 114 88.29 6.45 10.64
CA ALA A 114 89.23 7.45 11.15
C ALA A 114 90.70 7.14 10.81
N ALA A 115 91.03 5.88 10.53
CA ALA A 115 92.39 5.46 10.21
C ALA A 115 92.82 5.98 8.84
N ASN A 116 93.84 6.84 8.84
CA ASN A 116 94.48 7.31 7.61
C ASN A 116 95.55 6.30 7.13
N THR A 117 95.11 5.05 6.91
CA THR A 117 95.93 3.96 6.40
C THR A 117 95.36 3.43 5.09
N GLU A 118 96.16 2.68 4.33
CA GLU A 118 95.70 2.04 3.09
C GLU A 118 94.49 1.12 3.33
N LYS A 119 94.48 0.40 4.46
CA LYS A 119 93.37 -0.47 4.86
C LYS A 119 92.13 0.32 5.27
N GLY A 120 92.30 1.44 5.99
CA GLY A 120 91.21 2.37 6.28
C GLY A 120 90.62 2.97 5.00
N ARG A 121 91.44 3.33 4.01
CA ARG A 121 91.00 3.80 2.69
C ARG A 121 90.14 2.76 1.98
N ARG A 122 90.62 1.52 1.90
CA ARG A 122 89.87 0.41 1.28
C ARG A 122 88.53 0.13 1.97
N VAL A 123 88.47 0.25 3.31
CA VAL A 123 87.20 0.11 4.04
C VAL A 123 86.25 1.26 3.70
N ARG A 124 86.74 2.51 3.61
CA ARG A 124 85.90 3.65 3.18
C ARG A 124 85.37 3.47 1.76
N GLU A 125 86.22 3.10 0.82
CA GLU A 125 85.85 2.80 -0.58
C GLU A 125 84.77 1.71 -0.63
N TYR A 126 84.95 0.62 0.12
CA TYR A 126 83.94 -0.43 0.24
C TYR A 126 82.56 0.09 0.66
N TYR A 127 82.48 0.96 1.67
CA TYR A 127 81.19 1.51 2.11
C TYR A 127 80.56 2.47 1.09
N ILE A 128 81.38 3.20 0.33
CA ILE A 128 80.91 4.03 -0.79
C ILE A 128 80.36 3.15 -1.91
N SER A 129 81.08 2.09 -2.28
CA SER A 129 80.61 1.09 -3.25
C SER A 129 79.29 0.46 -2.79
N MET A 130 79.18 0.16 -1.50
CA MET A 130 77.96 -0.41 -0.92
C MET A 130 76.77 0.57 -0.95
N GLU A 131 76.99 1.87 -0.71
CA GLU A 131 75.95 2.89 -0.88
C GLU A 131 75.45 2.94 -2.33
N GLY A 132 76.36 2.90 -3.32
CA GLY A 132 76.03 2.86 -4.73
C GLY A 132 75.16 1.66 -5.12
N VAL A 133 75.51 0.46 -4.65
CA VAL A 133 74.73 -0.77 -4.85
C VAL A 133 73.34 -0.66 -4.23
N LEU A 134 73.22 -0.14 -3.00
CA LEU A 134 71.93 0.03 -2.33
C LEU A 134 71.05 1.04 -3.07
N PHE A 135 71.64 2.13 -3.58
CA PHE A 135 70.93 3.11 -4.38
C PHE A 135 70.43 2.49 -5.68
N GLU A 136 71.27 1.74 -6.40
CA GLU A 136 70.89 1.11 -7.67
C GLU A 136 69.79 0.08 -7.48
N TYR A 137 69.89 -0.78 -6.47
CA TYR A 137 68.84 -1.73 -6.11
C TYR A 137 67.52 -1.02 -5.80
N THR A 138 67.56 0.06 -5.00
CA THR A 138 66.38 0.86 -4.64
C THR A 138 65.75 1.52 -5.87
N ARG A 139 66.59 2.02 -6.79
CA ARG A 139 66.14 2.63 -8.04
C ARG A 139 65.44 1.60 -8.94
N GLN A 140 66.05 0.44 -9.14
CA GLN A 140 65.49 -0.62 -9.99
C GLN A 140 64.17 -1.16 -9.43
N THR A 141 64.09 -1.39 -8.13
CA THR A 141 62.85 -1.84 -7.47
C THR A 141 61.73 -0.81 -7.62
N ALA A 142 62.01 0.48 -7.40
CA ALA A 142 61.03 1.56 -7.59
C ALA A 142 60.50 1.66 -9.04
N VAL A 143 61.37 1.48 -10.05
CA VAL A 143 60.96 1.47 -11.45
C VAL A 143 60.04 0.27 -11.75
N LYS A 144 60.42 -0.93 -11.33
CA LYS A 144 59.61 -2.15 -11.53
C LYS A 144 58.24 -2.04 -10.86
N ASP A 145 58.18 -1.48 -9.65
CA ASP A 145 56.92 -1.31 -8.94
C ASP A 145 56.03 -0.27 -9.62
N ARG A 146 56.62 0.80 -10.16
CA ARG A 146 55.90 1.77 -10.99
C ARG A 146 55.36 1.13 -12.27
N GLU A 147 56.14 0.31 -12.95
CA GLU A 147 55.71 -0.39 -14.17
C GLU A 147 54.55 -1.35 -13.91
N LYS A 148 54.64 -2.16 -12.84
CA LYS A 148 53.55 -3.03 -12.40
C LYS A 148 52.28 -2.24 -12.11
N PHE A 149 52.41 -1.13 -11.39
CA PHE A 149 51.26 -0.27 -11.06
C PHE A 149 50.61 0.33 -12.32
N LEU A 150 51.41 0.77 -13.29
CA LEU A 150 50.88 1.28 -14.56
C LEU A 150 50.16 0.19 -15.36
N ALA A 151 50.68 -1.03 -15.39
CA ALA A 151 50.03 -2.16 -16.06
C ALA A 151 48.65 -2.46 -15.44
N THR A 152 48.54 -2.49 -14.11
CA THR A 152 47.26 -2.69 -13.40
C THR A 152 46.25 -1.57 -13.70
N ILE A 153 46.72 -0.31 -13.79
CA ILE A 153 45.86 0.81 -14.19
C ILE A 153 45.35 0.65 -15.62
N GLU A 154 46.19 0.21 -16.55
CA GLU A 154 45.80 0.04 -17.94
C GLU A 154 44.74 -1.07 -18.09
N GLU A 155 44.93 -2.19 -17.40
CA GLU A 155 43.96 -3.29 -17.33
C GLU A 155 42.62 -2.81 -16.76
N SER A 156 42.65 -2.14 -15.60
CA SER A 156 41.45 -1.56 -14.97
C SER A 156 40.73 -0.57 -15.89
N LYS A 157 41.48 0.23 -16.68
CA LYS A 157 40.90 1.15 -17.67
C LYS A 157 40.24 0.42 -18.83
N LYS A 158 40.80 -0.71 -19.29
CA LYS A 158 40.18 -1.54 -20.34
C LYS A 158 38.87 -2.14 -19.84
N GLU A 159 38.86 -2.70 -18.64
CA GLU A 159 37.65 -3.22 -17.99
C GLU A 159 36.57 -2.14 -17.85
N ALA A 160 36.94 -0.95 -17.37
CA ALA A 160 36.00 0.17 -17.24
C ALA A 160 35.40 0.61 -18.59
N LYS A 161 36.19 0.58 -19.68
CA LYS A 161 35.68 0.88 -21.03
C LYS A 161 34.66 -0.17 -21.49
N VAL A 162 34.95 -1.46 -21.27
CA VAL A 162 34.02 -2.56 -21.62
C VAL A 162 32.73 -2.44 -20.81
N PHE A 163 32.82 -2.18 -19.50
CA PHE A 163 31.67 -1.99 -18.64
C PHE A 163 30.80 -0.80 -19.08
N LYS A 164 31.42 0.32 -19.46
CA LYS A 164 30.71 1.50 -19.97
C LYS A 164 30.00 1.22 -21.29
N ALA A 165 30.61 0.47 -22.21
CA ALA A 165 29.99 0.09 -23.48
C ALA A 165 28.79 -0.85 -23.25
N LEU A 166 28.93 -1.83 -22.34
CA LEU A 166 27.85 -2.74 -21.98
C LEU A 166 26.66 -2.00 -21.34
N ALA A 167 26.93 -1.04 -20.45
CA ALA A 167 25.89 -0.22 -19.83
C ALA A 167 25.10 0.60 -20.87
N ALA A 168 25.79 1.22 -21.84
CA ALA A 168 25.15 1.98 -22.91
C ALA A 168 24.27 1.10 -23.82
N ALA A 169 24.74 -0.11 -24.16
CA ALA A 169 23.95 -1.05 -24.95
C ALA A 169 22.68 -1.50 -24.20
N LYS A 170 22.79 -1.77 -22.90
CA LYS A 170 21.65 -2.17 -22.06
C LYS A 170 20.62 -1.04 -21.88
N GLU A 171 21.08 0.20 -21.80
CA GLU A 171 20.19 1.37 -21.75
C GLU A 171 19.40 1.53 -23.06
N GLU A 172 20.03 1.30 -24.21
CA GLU A 172 19.36 1.33 -25.52
C GLU A 172 18.30 0.20 -25.65
N GLU A 173 18.62 -1.01 -25.19
CA GLU A 173 17.70 -2.15 -25.17
C GLU A 173 16.46 -1.87 -24.31
N LEU A 174 16.66 -1.41 -23.06
CA LEU A 174 15.58 -1.02 -22.16
C LEU A 174 14.69 0.09 -22.75
N ARG A 175 15.30 1.03 -23.50
CA ARG A 175 14.54 2.09 -24.17
C ARG A 175 13.63 1.53 -25.26
N LYS A 176 14.10 0.55 -26.05
CA LYS A 176 13.29 -0.12 -27.09
C LYS A 176 12.11 -0.87 -26.47
N GLU A 177 12.36 -1.64 -25.41
CA GLU A 177 11.30 -2.35 -24.67
C GLU A 177 10.25 -1.40 -24.08
N ALA A 178 10.69 -0.25 -23.54
CA ALA A 178 9.78 0.75 -22.99
C ALA A 178 8.91 1.40 -24.07
N ASP A 179 9.46 1.66 -25.26
CA ASP A 179 8.71 2.23 -26.37
C ASP A 179 7.71 1.21 -26.95
N GLU A 180 8.06 -0.08 -27.05
CA GLU A 180 7.14 -1.16 -27.42
C GLU A 180 5.99 -1.32 -26.41
N ALA A 181 6.30 -1.28 -25.11
CA ALA A 181 5.29 -1.37 -24.05
C ALA A 181 4.30 -0.20 -24.09
N LYS A 182 4.76 1.02 -24.41
CA LYS A 182 3.88 2.20 -24.58
C LYS A 182 2.93 2.02 -25.76
N VAL A 183 3.41 1.52 -26.89
CA VAL A 183 2.56 1.26 -28.08
C VAL A 183 1.49 0.22 -27.73
N HIS A 184 1.85 -0.87 -27.05
CA HIS A 184 0.89 -1.88 -26.62
C HIS A 184 -0.13 -1.34 -25.62
N ALA A 185 0.29 -0.52 -24.65
CA ALA A 185 -0.62 0.10 -23.69
C ALA A 185 -1.62 1.05 -24.36
N ALA A 186 -1.17 1.86 -25.32
CA ALA A 186 -2.03 2.76 -26.08
C ALA A 186 -3.07 1.99 -26.91
N ALA A 187 -2.66 0.89 -27.57
CA ALA A 187 -3.58 0.04 -28.32
C ALA A 187 -4.67 -0.57 -27.43
N LYS A 188 -4.30 -1.06 -26.24
CA LYS A 188 -5.23 -1.63 -25.27
C LYS A 188 -6.20 -0.59 -24.71
N GLU A 189 -5.75 0.65 -24.51
CA GLU A 189 -6.62 1.74 -24.05
C GLU A 189 -7.69 2.08 -25.09
N VAL A 190 -7.34 2.08 -26.38
CA VAL A 190 -8.30 2.31 -27.47
C VAL A 190 -9.35 1.19 -27.53
N GLU A 191 -8.93 -0.06 -27.38
CA GLU A 191 -9.84 -1.21 -27.33
C GLU A 191 -10.83 -1.11 -26.15
N LEU A 192 -10.33 -0.86 -24.93
CA LEU A 192 -11.15 -0.71 -23.73
C LEU A 192 -12.14 0.45 -23.83
N ARG A 193 -11.76 1.56 -24.48
CA ARG A 193 -12.67 2.69 -24.72
C ARG A 193 -13.84 2.29 -25.64
N LYS A 194 -13.56 1.51 -26.68
CA LYS A 194 -14.60 1.01 -27.59
C LYS A 194 -15.58 0.08 -26.87
N GLU A 195 -15.07 -0.87 -26.08
CA GLU A 195 -15.91 -1.78 -25.28
C GLU A 195 -16.77 -1.01 -24.27
N ALA A 196 -16.22 0.02 -23.61
CA ALA A 196 -16.95 0.85 -22.66
C ALA A 196 -18.07 1.65 -23.33
N GLU A 197 -17.86 2.15 -24.55
CA GLU A 197 -18.87 2.88 -25.33
C GLU A 197 -20.02 1.95 -25.74
N GLU A 198 -19.70 0.74 -26.21
CA GLU A 198 -20.68 -0.30 -26.55
C GLU A 198 -21.52 -0.72 -25.33
N ALA A 199 -20.87 -0.92 -24.18
CA ALA A 199 -21.56 -1.25 -22.93
C ALA A 199 -22.49 -0.13 -22.45
N LYS A 200 -22.06 1.15 -22.60
CA LYS A 200 -22.87 2.31 -22.25
C LYS A 200 -24.10 2.44 -23.15
N ALA A 201 -23.95 2.20 -24.45
CA ALA A 201 -25.08 2.18 -25.38
C ALA A 201 -26.10 1.09 -25.02
N LEU A 202 -25.63 -0.11 -24.69
CA LEU A 202 -26.50 -1.20 -24.24
C LEU A 202 -27.23 -0.89 -22.93
N ALA A 203 -26.56 -0.23 -21.98
CA ALA A 203 -27.17 0.18 -20.72
C ALA A 203 -28.29 1.20 -20.93
N ALA A 204 -28.09 2.19 -21.82
CA ALA A 204 -29.09 3.20 -22.14
C ALA A 204 -30.37 2.58 -22.74
N ILE A 205 -30.23 1.59 -23.63
CA ILE A 205 -31.38 0.87 -24.21
C ILE A 205 -32.19 0.15 -23.11
N LYS A 206 -31.50 -0.55 -22.20
CA LYS A 206 -32.15 -1.28 -21.10
C LYS A 206 -32.84 -0.33 -20.11
N GLU A 207 -32.26 0.85 -19.87
CA GLU A 207 -32.84 1.86 -18.99
C GLU A 207 -34.12 2.47 -19.59
N GLU A 208 -34.15 2.69 -20.92
CA GLU A 208 -35.34 3.13 -21.62
C GLU A 208 -36.47 2.08 -21.54
N GLU A 209 -36.15 0.79 -21.74
CA GLU A 209 -37.11 -0.30 -21.56
C GLU A 209 -37.67 -0.36 -20.14
N LEU A 210 -36.80 -0.27 -19.12
CA LEU A 210 -37.20 -0.23 -17.72
C LEU A 210 -38.14 0.95 -17.43
N SER A 211 -37.85 2.11 -18.02
CA SER A 211 -38.66 3.32 -17.87
C SER A 211 -40.05 3.14 -18.46
N ARG A 212 -40.17 2.47 -19.63
CA ARG A 212 -41.46 2.13 -20.24
C ARG A 212 -42.28 1.18 -19.36
N PHE A 213 -41.66 0.20 -18.71
CA PHE A 213 -42.35 -0.68 -17.77
C PHE A 213 -42.82 0.04 -16.52
N LYS A 214 -41.98 0.90 -15.94
CA LYS A 214 -42.34 1.70 -14.75
C LYS A 214 -43.46 2.71 -14.99
N ALA A 215 -43.63 3.18 -16.23
CA ALA A 215 -44.67 4.13 -16.60
C ALA A 215 -46.08 3.51 -16.66
N LYS A 216 -46.23 2.17 -16.71
CA LYS A 216 -47.54 1.53 -16.69
C LYS A 216 -48.13 1.56 -15.28
N THR A 217 -49.21 2.30 -15.11
CA THR A 217 -49.87 2.49 -13.80
C THR A 217 -51.25 1.82 -13.71
N TYR A 218 -51.96 1.64 -14.83
CA TYR A 218 -53.28 1.01 -14.86
C TYR A 218 -53.58 0.36 -16.24
N ASP A 219 -54.10 -0.86 -16.26
CA ASP A 219 -54.57 -1.55 -17.47
C ASP A 219 -55.77 -2.45 -17.12
N GLU A 220 -56.84 -2.41 -17.91
CA GLU A 220 -58.08 -3.11 -17.56
C GLU A 220 -57.93 -4.62 -17.74
N VAL A 221 -58.19 -5.36 -16.66
CA VAL A 221 -58.08 -6.83 -16.71
C VAL A 221 -59.26 -7.44 -17.50
N PRO A 222 -59.01 -8.47 -18.34
CA PRO A 222 -60.07 -9.22 -19.00
C PRO A 222 -61.09 -9.81 -18.00
N LYS A 223 -62.38 -9.73 -18.36
CA LYS A 223 -63.52 -10.17 -17.52
C LYS A 223 -64.17 -11.39 -18.15
N ASP A 224 -63.58 -12.56 -17.91
CA ASP A 224 -64.01 -13.81 -18.55
C ASP A 224 -65.07 -14.59 -17.75
N ASP A 225 -65.41 -14.11 -16.54
CA ASP A 225 -66.33 -14.75 -15.61
C ASP A 225 -67.55 -13.85 -15.33
N ASN A 226 -68.69 -14.45 -14.95
CA ASN A 226 -69.89 -13.70 -14.58
C ASN A 226 -70.46 -14.17 -13.23
N VAL A 227 -70.94 -13.20 -12.44
CA VAL A 227 -71.81 -13.44 -11.29
C VAL A 227 -73.23 -13.09 -11.67
N TYR A 228 -74.19 -13.85 -11.18
CA TYR A 228 -75.59 -13.67 -11.53
C TYR A 228 -76.50 -13.88 -10.31
N ILE A 229 -77.70 -13.28 -10.38
CA ILE A 229 -78.81 -13.55 -9.47
C ILE A 229 -79.92 -14.24 -10.28
N CYS A 230 -80.44 -15.35 -9.77
CA CYS A 230 -81.60 -16.02 -10.37
C CYS A 230 -82.74 -16.20 -9.37
N LYS A 231 -83.96 -16.21 -9.90
CA LYS A 231 -85.20 -16.53 -9.16
C LYS A 231 -85.97 -17.63 -9.87
N GLU A 232 -86.69 -18.44 -9.11
CA GLU A 232 -87.71 -19.33 -9.69
C GLU A 232 -88.92 -18.51 -10.16
N ALA A 233 -89.56 -18.94 -11.26
CA ALA A 233 -90.68 -18.23 -11.87
C ALA A 233 -91.87 -18.06 -10.93
N SER A 234 -92.07 -18.99 -9.99
CA SER A 234 -93.10 -18.92 -8.95
C SER A 234 -92.75 -18.00 -7.78
N GLU A 235 -91.47 -17.70 -7.58
CA GLU A 235 -90.96 -16.89 -6.47
C GLU A 235 -90.57 -15.46 -6.89
N LEU A 236 -90.89 -15.05 -8.13
CA LEU A 236 -90.56 -13.71 -8.66
C LEU A 236 -91.03 -12.57 -7.74
N ASN A 237 -92.20 -12.73 -7.12
CA ASN A 237 -92.81 -11.75 -6.22
C ASN A 237 -92.29 -11.81 -4.77
N THR A 238 -91.35 -12.72 -4.47
CA THR A 238 -90.74 -12.86 -3.15
C THR A 238 -89.30 -12.34 -3.16
N ASP A 239 -88.77 -11.98 -2.00
CA ASP A 239 -87.37 -11.55 -1.85
C ASP A 239 -86.37 -12.72 -1.91
N ARG A 240 -86.86 -13.96 -2.04
CA ARG A 240 -86.00 -15.13 -2.14
C ARG A 240 -85.32 -15.15 -3.51
N HIS A 241 -84.00 -15.26 -3.51
CA HIS A 241 -83.19 -15.34 -4.72
C HIS A 241 -81.93 -16.16 -4.47
N LYS A 242 -81.30 -16.61 -5.56
CA LYS A 242 -80.05 -17.35 -5.54
C LYS A 242 -78.96 -16.54 -6.23
N ILE A 243 -77.79 -16.46 -5.59
CA ILE A 243 -76.58 -15.90 -6.19
C ILE A 243 -75.75 -17.06 -6.73
N GLY A 244 -75.17 -16.90 -7.91
CA GLY A 244 -74.29 -17.92 -8.48
C GLY A 244 -73.30 -17.35 -9.47
N LYS A 245 -72.43 -18.23 -9.98
CA LYS A 245 -71.38 -17.89 -10.94
C LYS A 245 -71.44 -18.75 -12.19
N ALA A 246 -71.07 -18.17 -13.32
CA ALA A 246 -70.97 -18.87 -14.59
C ALA A 246 -70.03 -18.13 -15.56
N VAL A 247 -69.27 -18.89 -16.35
CA VAL A 247 -68.58 -18.34 -17.52
C VAL A 247 -69.61 -17.94 -18.59
N ASP A 248 -70.60 -18.80 -18.83
CA ASP A 248 -71.70 -18.57 -19.79
C ASP A 248 -73.05 -18.62 -19.05
N THR A 249 -73.65 -17.45 -18.86
CA THR A 249 -74.91 -17.26 -18.13
C THR A 249 -76.11 -17.88 -18.86
N LYS A 250 -76.13 -17.83 -20.20
CA LYS A 250 -77.24 -18.38 -21.02
C LYS A 250 -77.27 -19.91 -20.95
N ARG A 251 -76.10 -20.54 -21.06
CA ARG A 251 -75.97 -21.99 -20.87
C ARG A 251 -76.35 -22.38 -19.44
N ARG A 252 -76.00 -21.55 -18.46
CA ARG A 252 -76.31 -21.80 -17.05
C ARG A 252 -77.81 -21.71 -16.75
N GLU A 253 -78.50 -20.70 -17.26
CA GLU A 253 -79.96 -20.55 -17.12
C GLU A 253 -80.71 -21.78 -17.67
N SER A 254 -80.29 -22.27 -18.84
CA SER A 254 -80.85 -23.48 -19.46
C SER A 254 -80.69 -24.72 -18.56
N GLN A 255 -79.56 -24.86 -17.85
CA GLN A 255 -79.31 -25.97 -16.92
C GLN A 255 -80.13 -25.86 -15.62
N LEU A 256 -80.39 -24.64 -15.14
CA LEU A 256 -81.26 -24.46 -13.97
C LEU A 256 -82.71 -24.88 -14.29
N ASN A 257 -83.12 -24.74 -15.55
CA ASN A 257 -84.45 -25.08 -16.04
C ASN A 257 -84.69 -26.58 -16.28
N THR A 258 -83.67 -27.41 -16.45
CA THR A 258 -83.85 -28.87 -16.67
C THR A 258 -84.27 -29.63 -15.41
N GLY A 259 -84.09 -29.06 -14.22
CA GLY A 259 -84.44 -29.67 -12.93
C GLY A 259 -85.56 -28.96 -12.16
N SER A 260 -86.08 -27.83 -12.67
CA SER A 260 -87.16 -27.06 -12.02
C SER A 260 -88.51 -27.37 -12.67
N ALA A 261 -89.56 -27.55 -11.87
CA ALA A 261 -90.92 -27.80 -12.37
C ALA A 261 -91.58 -26.55 -12.99
N GLN A 262 -91.07 -25.36 -12.68
CA GLN A 262 -91.66 -24.05 -13.07
C GLN A 262 -90.66 -23.12 -13.78
N GLY A 263 -89.36 -23.44 -13.75
CA GLY A 263 -88.29 -22.69 -14.42
C GLY A 263 -87.64 -21.62 -13.54
N SER A 264 -86.32 -21.48 -13.61
CA SER A 264 -85.51 -20.39 -13.04
C SER A 264 -85.12 -19.38 -14.12
N LYS A 265 -85.20 -18.10 -13.77
CA LYS A 265 -84.79 -16.98 -14.63
C LYS A 265 -83.62 -16.23 -14.00
N ILE A 266 -82.59 -15.93 -14.79
CA ILE A 266 -81.53 -15.01 -14.37
C ILE A 266 -82.07 -13.58 -14.50
N ILE A 267 -82.05 -12.84 -13.40
CA ILE A 267 -82.60 -11.48 -13.31
C ILE A 267 -81.53 -10.40 -13.27
N TYR A 268 -80.28 -10.77 -12.98
CA TYR A 268 -79.13 -9.89 -12.99
C TYR A 268 -77.89 -10.69 -13.37
N GLU A 269 -77.04 -10.12 -14.21
CA GLU A 269 -75.72 -10.66 -14.56
C GLU A 269 -74.69 -9.55 -14.61
N ARG A 270 -73.48 -9.84 -14.13
CA ARG A 270 -72.35 -8.92 -14.22
C ARG A 270 -71.03 -9.66 -14.44
N SER A 271 -70.26 -9.17 -15.41
CA SER A 271 -68.93 -9.67 -15.72
C SER A 271 -67.88 -9.16 -14.74
N THR A 272 -66.96 -10.03 -14.35
CA THR A 272 -65.87 -9.75 -13.41
C THR A 272 -64.66 -10.62 -13.74
N LEU A 273 -63.50 -10.21 -13.23
CA LEU A 273 -62.27 -11.00 -13.30
C LEU A 273 -62.39 -12.35 -12.56
N ASN A 274 -63.08 -12.37 -11.41
CA ASN A 274 -63.09 -13.55 -10.54
C ASN A 274 -64.43 -13.72 -9.83
N ALA A 275 -65.37 -14.39 -10.50
CA ALA A 275 -66.73 -14.57 -9.97
C ALA A 275 -66.77 -15.40 -8.67
N LYS A 276 -65.77 -16.27 -8.42
CA LYS A 276 -65.68 -17.02 -7.17
C LYS A 276 -65.39 -16.10 -5.98
N LEU A 277 -64.43 -15.19 -6.12
CA LEU A 277 -64.11 -14.24 -5.05
C LEU A 277 -65.31 -13.33 -4.75
N ILE A 278 -66.01 -12.88 -5.78
CA ILE A 278 -67.21 -12.05 -5.61
C ILE A 278 -68.34 -12.82 -4.91
N GLU A 279 -68.55 -14.10 -5.25
CA GLU A 279 -69.51 -14.96 -4.54
C GLU A 279 -69.15 -15.14 -3.06
N ASP A 280 -67.86 -15.32 -2.74
CA ASP A 280 -67.38 -15.40 -1.35
C ASP A 280 -67.61 -14.07 -0.60
N VAL A 281 -67.36 -12.92 -1.25
CA VAL A 281 -67.67 -11.59 -0.71
C VAL A 281 -69.17 -11.44 -0.45
N ALA A 282 -70.01 -11.81 -1.41
CA ALA A 282 -71.46 -11.77 -1.29
C ALA A 282 -71.96 -12.66 -0.14
N TYR A 283 -71.42 -13.88 0.00
CA TYR A 283 -71.76 -14.78 1.09
C TYR A 283 -71.46 -14.17 2.46
N VAL A 284 -70.31 -13.51 2.61
CA VAL A 284 -69.93 -12.84 3.86
C VAL A 284 -70.80 -11.60 4.12
N ALA A 285 -71.00 -10.75 3.12
CA ALA A 285 -71.76 -9.50 3.23
C ALA A 285 -73.25 -9.76 3.50
N LEU A 286 -73.84 -10.74 2.82
CA LEU A 286 -75.26 -11.09 2.90
C LEU A 286 -75.55 -12.24 3.88
N LYS A 287 -74.58 -12.63 4.72
CA LYS A 287 -74.70 -13.76 5.65
C LYS A 287 -75.94 -13.71 6.55
N ARG A 288 -76.39 -12.50 6.91
CA ARG A 288 -77.60 -12.29 7.74
C ARG A 288 -78.89 -12.69 7.01
N TYR A 289 -78.88 -12.65 5.69
CA TYR A 289 -80.00 -12.97 4.81
C TYR A 289 -79.88 -14.36 4.19
N HIS A 290 -78.78 -15.07 4.46
CA HIS A 290 -78.53 -16.40 3.95
C HIS A 290 -79.54 -17.39 4.55
N CYS A 291 -80.21 -18.15 3.67
CA CYS A 291 -81.25 -19.09 4.06
C CYS A 291 -80.76 -20.54 3.96
N ASN A 292 -80.36 -20.96 2.75
CA ASN A 292 -79.92 -22.33 2.50
C ASN A 292 -79.10 -22.43 1.20
N ARG A 293 -77.96 -23.13 1.25
CA ARG A 293 -76.99 -23.27 0.16
C ARG A 293 -76.56 -21.92 -0.43
N GLU A 294 -77.10 -21.54 -1.58
CA GLU A 294 -76.76 -20.32 -2.32
C GLU A 294 -77.98 -19.35 -2.35
N HIS A 295 -79.00 -19.59 -1.52
CA HIS A 295 -80.21 -18.78 -1.46
C HIS A 295 -80.15 -17.75 -0.33
N TYR A 296 -80.65 -16.57 -0.64
CA TYR A 296 -80.73 -15.41 0.23
C TYR A 296 -82.17 -14.89 0.25
N ASN A 297 -82.54 -14.25 1.35
CA ASN A 297 -83.82 -13.60 1.55
C ASN A 297 -83.59 -12.15 2.00
N SER A 298 -83.21 -11.34 1.03
CA SER A 298 -83.05 -9.89 1.09
C SER A 298 -83.69 -9.29 -0.14
N ARG A 299 -83.98 -7.99 -0.11
CA ARG A 299 -84.33 -7.24 -1.32
C ARG A 299 -83.29 -7.51 -2.39
N VAL A 300 -83.74 -7.81 -3.61
CA VAL A 300 -82.84 -8.19 -4.71
C VAL A 300 -81.87 -7.08 -5.03
N GLU A 301 -82.36 -5.84 -4.98
CA GLU A 301 -81.61 -4.61 -5.25
C GLU A 301 -80.43 -4.52 -4.28
N HIS A 302 -80.63 -4.86 -3.00
CA HIS A 302 -79.54 -4.87 -2.02
C HIS A 302 -78.45 -5.90 -2.37
N SER A 303 -78.84 -7.07 -2.89
CA SER A 303 -77.88 -8.08 -3.33
C SER A 303 -77.17 -7.68 -4.63
N VAL A 304 -77.87 -6.99 -5.53
CA VAL A 304 -77.29 -6.37 -6.74
C VAL A 304 -76.24 -5.34 -6.33
N ASP A 305 -76.56 -4.41 -5.43
CA ASP A 305 -75.62 -3.39 -4.94
C ASP A 305 -74.34 -4.01 -4.37
N VAL A 306 -74.49 -5.06 -3.55
CA VAL A 306 -73.36 -5.78 -2.96
C VAL A 306 -72.47 -6.40 -4.05
N LEU A 307 -73.07 -7.04 -5.06
CA LEU A 307 -72.34 -7.61 -6.18
C LEU A 307 -71.67 -6.52 -7.03
N ASP A 308 -72.36 -5.42 -7.27
CA ASP A 308 -71.86 -4.33 -8.10
C ASP A 308 -70.64 -3.65 -7.46
N ILE A 309 -70.74 -3.34 -6.17
CA ILE A 309 -69.63 -2.75 -5.40
C ILE A 309 -68.46 -3.73 -5.36
N ALA A 310 -68.71 -5.01 -5.04
CA ALA A 310 -67.66 -6.02 -4.94
C ALA A 310 -66.91 -6.21 -6.28
N CYS A 311 -67.64 -6.34 -7.38
CA CYS A 311 -67.07 -6.44 -8.72
C CYS A 311 -66.24 -5.19 -9.06
N THR A 312 -66.75 -3.98 -8.78
CA THR A 312 -66.00 -2.73 -9.06
C THR A 312 -64.72 -2.67 -8.25
N MET A 313 -64.76 -3.00 -6.97
CA MET A 313 -63.58 -3.00 -6.11
C MET A 313 -62.52 -3.99 -6.62
N VAL A 314 -62.88 -5.24 -6.83
CA VAL A 314 -61.93 -6.30 -7.22
C VAL A 314 -61.33 -6.02 -8.60
N ASP A 315 -62.16 -5.70 -9.59
CA ASP A 315 -61.69 -5.47 -10.96
C ASP A 315 -60.77 -4.23 -11.02
N THR A 316 -61.08 -3.17 -10.26
CA THR A 316 -60.28 -1.93 -10.23
C THR A 316 -58.93 -2.13 -9.56
N LEU A 317 -58.90 -2.86 -8.43
CA LEU A 317 -57.65 -3.17 -7.73
C LEU A 317 -56.77 -4.09 -8.58
N ALA A 318 -57.35 -5.11 -9.22
CA ALA A 318 -56.61 -6.03 -10.08
C ALA A 318 -56.03 -5.36 -11.34
N SER A 319 -56.64 -4.26 -11.79
CA SER A 319 -56.18 -3.47 -12.94
C SER A 319 -55.04 -2.49 -12.61
N SER A 320 -54.66 -2.35 -11.34
CA SER A 320 -53.62 -1.41 -10.90
C SER A 320 -52.24 -2.07 -10.82
N TYR A 321 -51.21 -1.31 -11.20
CA TYR A 321 -49.80 -1.74 -11.06
C TYR A 321 -49.18 -1.20 -9.77
N GLU A 322 -48.10 -1.83 -9.30
CA GLU A 322 -47.38 -1.45 -8.08
C GLU A 322 -46.96 0.03 -8.05
N HIS A 323 -46.67 0.62 -9.21
CA HIS A 323 -46.24 2.02 -9.33
C HIS A 323 -47.40 3.03 -9.33
N MET A 324 -48.65 2.60 -9.23
CA MET A 324 -49.77 3.52 -9.05
C MET A 324 -49.73 4.13 -7.64
N PRO A 325 -49.63 5.46 -7.50
CA PRO A 325 -49.62 6.08 -6.19
C PRO A 325 -50.97 5.89 -5.50
N ARG A 326 -50.94 5.77 -4.16
CA ARG A 326 -52.10 5.51 -3.31
C ARG A 326 -53.27 6.46 -3.60
N GLY A 327 -52.99 7.76 -3.74
CA GLY A 327 -54.00 8.78 -4.04
C GLY A 327 -54.73 8.50 -5.36
N SER A 328 -53.99 8.23 -6.43
CA SER A 328 -54.59 7.95 -7.75
C SER A 328 -55.42 6.66 -7.77
N LEU A 329 -54.99 5.61 -7.06
CA LEU A 329 -55.78 4.38 -6.94
C LEU A 329 -57.10 4.63 -6.23
N LEU A 330 -57.07 5.37 -5.11
CA LEU A 330 -58.27 5.74 -4.36
C LEU A 330 -59.21 6.60 -5.21
N THR A 331 -58.71 7.64 -5.87
CA THR A 331 -59.51 8.49 -6.76
C THR A 331 -60.16 7.69 -7.89
N LYS A 332 -59.42 6.75 -8.51
CA LYS A 332 -59.96 5.88 -9.56
C LYS A 332 -61.07 4.96 -9.04
N MET A 333 -60.88 4.39 -7.85
CA MET A 333 -61.88 3.52 -7.22
C MET A 333 -63.14 4.30 -6.85
N ILE A 334 -62.99 5.50 -6.29
CA ILE A 334 -64.12 6.39 -5.98
C ILE A 334 -64.87 6.76 -7.25
N ALA A 335 -64.18 7.16 -8.32
CA ALA A 335 -64.79 7.49 -9.59
C ALA A 335 -65.61 6.32 -10.17
N LYS A 336 -65.05 5.10 -10.19
CA LYS A 336 -65.77 3.91 -10.67
C LYS A 336 -66.97 3.52 -9.80
N LEU A 337 -66.94 3.84 -8.50
CA LEU A 337 -68.09 3.65 -7.61
C LEU A 337 -69.16 4.74 -7.82
N GLN A 338 -68.76 5.97 -8.11
CA GLN A 338 -69.69 7.06 -8.48
C GLN A 338 -70.36 6.79 -9.84
N ASP A 339 -69.64 6.22 -10.81
CA ASP A 339 -70.24 5.81 -12.09
C ASP A 339 -71.35 4.76 -11.91
N LEU A 340 -71.21 3.85 -10.94
CA LEU A 340 -72.27 2.92 -10.58
C LEU A 340 -73.50 3.65 -10.01
N GLU A 341 -73.30 4.65 -9.16
CA GLU A 341 -74.38 5.48 -8.61
C GLU A 341 -75.20 6.14 -9.73
N VAL A 342 -74.54 6.73 -10.73
CA VAL A 342 -75.20 7.35 -11.89
C VAL A 342 -75.98 6.32 -12.73
N SER A 343 -75.45 5.10 -12.89
CA SER A 343 -76.12 4.03 -13.66
C SER A 343 -77.43 3.56 -13.02
N MET A 344 -77.56 3.65 -11.69
CA MET A 344 -78.77 3.27 -10.96
C MET A 344 -79.87 4.35 -11.00
N PHE A 345 -79.51 5.63 -11.17
CA PHE A 345 -80.49 6.73 -11.27
C PHE A 345 -81.13 6.86 -12.65
N THR A 346 -80.54 6.29 -13.70
CA THR A 346 -81.10 6.36 -15.06
C THR A 346 -82.30 5.46 -15.32
N GLU A 347 -82.64 4.52 -14.43
CA GLU A 347 -83.84 3.67 -14.55
C GLU A 347 -85.05 4.16 -13.74
N ASN A 348 -84.90 5.18 -12.88
CA ASN A 348 -85.98 5.70 -12.03
C ASN A 348 -86.00 7.23 -11.97
N ALA A 349 -86.35 7.91 -13.07
CA ALA A 349 -86.74 9.33 -13.04
C ALA A 349 -87.62 9.72 -14.24
N HIS A 350 -88.93 9.43 -14.15
CA HIS A 350 -89.95 10.31 -14.72
C HIS A 350 -90.44 11.22 -13.59
N VAL A 351 -90.51 12.52 -13.88
CA VAL A 351 -91.17 13.60 -13.12
C VAL A 351 -90.27 14.50 -12.24
N CYS A 352 -90.10 15.72 -12.77
CA CYS A 352 -89.96 17.05 -12.15
C CYS A 352 -88.64 17.53 -11.52
N GLY A 353 -88.11 18.62 -12.11
CA GLY A 353 -87.92 19.87 -11.36
C GLY A 353 -86.53 20.49 -11.48
N ASP A 354 -86.48 21.65 -12.15
CA ASP A 354 -85.35 22.57 -12.26
C ASP A 354 -84.69 22.92 -10.91
N GLY A 355 -83.40 23.22 -10.98
CA GLY A 355 -82.64 23.87 -9.92
C GLY A 355 -81.23 24.24 -10.38
N ASP A 356 -81.08 25.44 -10.91
CA ASP A 356 -79.80 26.13 -11.16
C ASP A 356 -78.94 26.22 -9.88
N LEU A 357 -77.59 26.18 -10.04
CA LEU A 357 -76.65 27.27 -9.66
C LEU A 357 -75.18 26.82 -9.52
N ASP A 358 -74.34 27.54 -10.27
CA ASP A 358 -73.03 28.14 -9.95
C ASP A 358 -71.84 27.35 -9.35
N ILE A 359 -70.81 27.26 -10.21
CA ILE A 359 -69.41 27.70 -10.04
C ILE A 359 -69.04 28.25 -8.63
N ASN A 360 -68.07 27.61 -7.98
CA ASN A 360 -66.88 28.36 -7.52
C ASN A 360 -65.63 27.49 -7.35
N SER A 361 -64.55 28.02 -7.93
CA SER A 361 -63.15 27.73 -7.69
C SER A 361 -62.70 28.12 -6.28
N GLN A 362 -61.70 27.42 -5.74
CA GLN A 362 -60.53 27.89 -4.94
C GLN A 362 -59.99 26.68 -4.15
N SER A 363 -58.78 26.21 -4.42
CA SER A 363 -57.44 26.69 -4.00
C SER A 363 -56.88 25.60 -3.07
N GLU A 364 -55.75 25.00 -3.44
CA GLU A 364 -54.49 25.10 -2.67
C GLU A 364 -54.64 24.56 -1.25
N ASP A 365 -54.01 23.40 -1.01
CA ASP A 365 -53.15 23.18 0.15
C ASP A 365 -52.33 21.90 -0.14
N GLU A 366 -51.13 22.12 -0.67
CA GLU A 366 -50.02 21.19 -0.53
C GLU A 366 -49.58 21.25 0.93
N GLU A 367 -49.75 20.18 1.70
CA GLU A 367 -49.05 20.02 2.97
C GLU A 367 -47.93 18.99 2.82
N GLU A 368 -46.74 19.53 3.07
CA GLU A 368 -45.38 19.03 3.01
C GLU A 368 -45.16 17.71 3.78
N ASP A 369 -44.37 16.82 3.17
CA ASP A 369 -43.82 15.63 3.81
C ASP A 369 -42.93 16.02 5.02
N GLU A 370 -43.17 15.35 6.15
CA GLU A 370 -42.52 15.55 7.45
C GLU A 370 -40.98 15.57 7.37
N ASP A 371 -40.42 16.62 7.98
CA ASP A 371 -39.01 16.86 8.26
C ASP A 371 -38.29 15.67 8.93
N ASP A 372 -37.24 15.15 8.28
CA ASP A 372 -36.16 14.40 8.94
C ASP A 372 -35.33 15.38 9.80
N PRO A 373 -35.42 15.31 11.14
CA PRO A 373 -34.90 16.35 12.02
C PRO A 373 -33.39 16.17 12.20
N LEU A 374 -32.58 16.44 11.17
CA LEU A 374 -31.12 16.71 11.22
C LEU A 374 -30.52 17.13 9.86
N SER A 375 -31.34 17.37 8.83
CA SER A 375 -30.95 17.93 7.52
C SER A 375 -30.26 19.31 7.59
N SER A 376 -30.44 20.04 8.71
CA SER A 376 -29.99 21.44 8.85
C SER A 376 -28.68 21.64 9.61
N ASP A 377 -27.85 20.61 9.85
CA ASP A 377 -26.55 20.81 10.51
C ASP A 377 -25.50 21.34 9.50
N PRO A 378 -25.08 22.62 9.58
CA PRO A 378 -24.17 23.22 8.60
C PRO A 378 -22.79 22.54 8.56
N ARG A 379 -22.45 21.75 9.58
CA ARG A 379 -21.22 20.95 9.65
C ARG A 379 -21.22 19.78 8.67
N VAL A 380 -22.39 19.28 8.26
CA VAL A 380 -22.50 18.15 7.33
C VAL A 380 -21.89 18.52 5.97
N LEU A 381 -22.09 19.75 5.50
CA LEU A 381 -21.48 20.25 4.26
C LEU A 381 -19.94 20.19 4.34
N LYS A 382 -19.35 20.71 5.42
CA LYS A 382 -17.89 20.69 5.61
C LYS A 382 -17.32 19.28 5.80
N ALA A 383 -18.02 18.43 6.53
CA ALA A 383 -17.64 17.02 6.66
C ALA A 383 -17.67 16.30 5.30
N THR A 384 -18.69 16.58 4.48
CA THR A 384 -18.85 15.97 3.15
C THR A 384 -17.79 16.46 2.17
N GLU A 385 -17.48 17.76 2.16
CA GLU A 385 -16.39 18.35 1.37
C GLU A 385 -15.05 17.66 1.65
N PHE A 386 -14.68 17.53 2.94
CA PHE A 386 -13.45 16.86 3.34
C PHE A 386 -13.42 15.40 2.87
N ILE A 387 -14.51 14.67 3.11
CA ILE A 387 -14.62 13.25 2.77
C ILE A 387 -14.48 13.04 1.26
N GLU A 388 -15.15 13.85 0.44
CA GLU A 388 -15.06 13.78 -1.02
C GLU A 388 -13.67 14.15 -1.53
N GLN A 389 -12.99 15.10 -0.89
CA GLN A 389 -11.68 15.54 -1.29
C GLN A 389 -10.57 14.54 -0.91
N HIS A 390 -10.66 13.90 0.26
CA HIS A 390 -9.52 13.17 0.85
C HIS A 390 -9.72 11.65 0.96
N ILE A 391 -10.95 11.15 0.90
CA ILE A 391 -11.23 9.71 1.06
C ILE A 391 -11.53 9.07 -0.29
N ASP A 392 -10.87 7.94 -0.54
CA ASP A 392 -11.19 7.04 -1.63
C ASP A 392 -12.16 5.96 -1.14
N PHE A 393 -13.35 5.94 -1.75
CA PHE A 393 -14.40 4.96 -1.46
C PHE A 393 -14.30 3.70 -2.32
N ASN A 394 -13.49 3.71 -3.38
CA ASN A 394 -13.27 2.56 -4.25
C ASN A 394 -11.77 2.26 -4.42
N PRO A 395 -11.03 2.01 -3.33
CA PRO A 395 -9.60 1.91 -3.50
C PRO A 395 -9.20 0.60 -4.27
N VAL A 396 -8.04 0.58 -4.93
CA VAL A 396 -7.55 -0.56 -5.74
C VAL A 396 -6.81 -1.65 -4.94
N ARG A 397 -7.27 -2.91 -5.01
CA ARG A 397 -6.67 -4.04 -4.26
C ARG A 397 -5.27 -4.41 -4.74
N THR A 398 -4.28 -4.38 -3.84
CA THR A 398 -2.93 -4.88 -4.11
C THR A 398 -2.90 -6.41 -4.08
N LYS A 399 -1.96 -7.02 -4.81
CA LYS A 399 -1.81 -8.49 -4.91
C LYS A 399 -1.59 -9.15 -3.53
N GLU A 400 -0.94 -8.45 -2.61
CA GLU A 400 -0.64 -8.90 -1.24
C GLU A 400 -1.86 -8.89 -0.33
N ALA A 401 -2.86 -8.05 -0.61
CA ALA A 401 -4.11 -7.97 0.15
C ALA A 401 -5.21 -8.90 -0.39
N ALA A 402 -4.92 -9.72 -1.42
CA ALA A 402 -5.88 -10.60 -2.09
C ALA A 402 -6.50 -11.68 -1.18
N SER A 403 -5.83 -12.06 -0.09
CA SER A 403 -6.30 -13.04 0.89
C SER A 403 -6.99 -12.42 2.11
N LYS A 404 -6.98 -11.09 2.27
CA LYS A 404 -7.60 -10.41 3.41
C LYS A 404 -9.07 -10.07 3.13
N HIS A 405 -9.97 -10.34 4.07
CA HIS A 405 -11.40 -9.99 3.95
C HIS A 405 -11.67 -8.47 3.96
N TYR A 406 -10.66 -7.69 4.33
CA TYR A 406 -10.72 -6.26 4.51
C TYR A 406 -9.67 -5.59 3.63
N TYR A 407 -10.00 -4.39 3.18
CA TYR A 407 -9.28 -3.79 2.07
C TYR A 407 -8.37 -2.63 2.47
N ALA A 408 -8.93 -1.62 3.14
CA ALA A 408 -8.21 -0.59 3.87
C ALA A 408 -9.15 -0.03 4.94
N TRP A 409 -8.60 0.25 6.13
CA TRP A 409 -9.37 0.73 7.27
C TRP A 409 -8.92 2.14 7.63
N ILE A 410 -9.88 3.05 7.74
CA ILE A 410 -9.68 4.33 8.40
C ILE A 410 -10.42 4.24 9.74
N THR A 411 -9.71 4.42 10.84
CA THR A 411 -10.35 4.41 12.15
C THR A 411 -11.16 5.69 12.37
N GLN A 412 -12.21 5.64 13.20
CA GLN A 412 -12.94 6.86 13.58
C GLN A 412 -12.02 7.92 14.21
N LYS A 413 -10.99 7.46 14.92
CA LYS A 413 -10.01 8.34 15.57
C LYS A 413 -9.14 9.04 14.54
N ASP A 414 -8.63 8.31 13.56
CA ASP A 414 -7.77 8.87 12.52
C ASP A 414 -8.55 9.82 11.61
N LEU A 415 -9.77 9.43 11.22
CA LEU A 415 -10.67 10.29 10.46
C LEU A 415 -10.91 11.62 11.18
N LEU A 416 -11.21 11.56 12.48
CA LEU A 416 -11.46 12.74 13.28
C LEU A 416 -10.21 13.61 13.46
N ASN A 417 -9.04 12.99 13.61
CA ASN A 417 -7.78 13.72 13.75
C ASN A 417 -7.43 14.45 12.45
N CYS A 418 -7.37 13.73 11.33
CA CYS A 418 -7.02 14.33 10.04
C CYS A 418 -8.04 15.39 9.61
N PHE A 419 -9.34 15.16 9.83
CA PHE A 419 -10.35 16.18 9.58
C PHE A 419 -10.11 17.43 10.44
N TRP A 420 -9.84 17.25 11.73
CA TRP A 420 -9.66 18.38 12.63
C TRP A 420 -8.42 19.20 12.28
N ASP A 421 -7.34 18.54 11.88
CA ASP A 421 -6.10 19.21 11.48
C ASP A 421 -6.35 19.99 10.16
N TRP A 422 -6.94 19.35 9.15
CA TRP A 422 -7.37 20.01 7.91
C TRP A 422 -8.29 21.19 8.17
N TYR A 423 -9.32 20.99 8.99
CA TYR A 423 -10.29 22.02 9.32
C TYR A 423 -9.58 23.18 9.99
N SER A 424 -8.82 22.93 11.06
CA SER A 424 -8.17 23.95 11.91
C SER A 424 -7.10 24.75 11.18
N GLU A 425 -6.38 24.12 10.25
CA GLU A 425 -5.30 24.76 9.47
C GLU A 425 -5.80 25.49 8.22
N ASP A 426 -7.01 25.22 7.74
CA ASP A 426 -7.59 25.94 6.61
C ASP A 426 -7.99 27.39 7.00
N ASP A 427 -7.12 28.34 6.62
CA ASP A 427 -7.34 29.79 6.77
C ASP A 427 -8.02 30.43 5.54
N SER A 428 -8.66 29.64 4.66
CA SER A 428 -9.42 30.19 3.55
C SER A 428 -10.52 31.16 4.02
N ARG A 429 -10.85 32.14 3.16
CA ARG A 429 -11.92 33.11 3.45
C ARG A 429 -13.25 32.40 3.74
N GLY A 430 -13.56 31.34 3.00
CA GLY A 430 -14.78 30.55 3.19
C GLY A 430 -14.82 29.84 4.55
N ASN A 431 -13.71 29.30 5.03
CA ASN A 431 -13.67 28.64 6.34
C ASN A 431 -13.73 29.63 7.52
N ARG A 432 -13.12 30.81 7.36
CA ARG A 432 -13.25 31.92 8.32
C ARG A 432 -14.69 32.42 8.42
N GLU A 433 -15.37 32.60 7.29
CA GLU A 433 -16.78 32.99 7.25
C GLU A 433 -17.66 31.89 7.87
N PHE A 434 -17.43 30.62 7.54
CA PHE A 434 -18.13 29.48 8.14
C PHE A 434 -18.00 29.45 9.68
N ARG A 435 -16.78 29.57 10.22
CA ARG A 435 -16.53 29.60 11.67
C ARG A 435 -17.22 30.75 12.38
N LYS A 436 -17.29 31.92 11.74
CA LYS A 436 -17.94 33.10 12.33
C LYS A 436 -19.44 32.88 12.57
N HIS A 437 -20.06 32.04 11.74
CA HIS A 437 -21.49 31.72 11.80
C HIS A 437 -21.80 30.37 12.50
N LEU A 438 -20.77 29.59 12.86
CA LEU A 438 -20.93 28.35 13.60
C LEU A 438 -21.04 28.63 15.12
N ASP A 439 -21.97 27.95 15.80
CA ASP A 439 -22.06 28.02 17.26
C ASP A 439 -20.74 27.51 17.89
N LYS A 440 -20.18 28.29 18.82
CA LYS A 440 -18.95 27.96 19.57
C LYS A 440 -19.07 26.64 20.34
N SER A 441 -20.28 26.19 20.68
CA SER A 441 -20.50 24.88 21.31
C SER A 441 -20.18 23.71 20.36
N LEU A 442 -20.35 23.94 19.06
CA LEU A 442 -20.17 22.96 17.98
C LEU A 442 -18.76 23.02 17.37
N ASP A 443 -18.02 24.10 17.57
CA ASP A 443 -16.62 24.28 17.13
C ASP A 443 -15.61 23.63 18.08
N LYS A 444 -15.78 22.33 18.33
CA LYS A 444 -14.87 21.52 19.15
C LYS A 444 -14.67 20.17 18.51
N LYS A 445 -13.44 19.63 18.56
CA LYS A 445 -13.09 18.34 17.96
C LYS A 445 -14.07 17.21 18.31
N SER A 446 -14.48 17.10 19.57
CA SER A 446 -15.46 16.07 20.00
C SER A 446 -16.81 16.16 19.29
N SER A 447 -17.25 17.35 18.92
CA SER A 447 -18.57 17.62 18.33
C SER A 447 -18.68 17.16 16.87
N TRP A 448 -17.55 16.88 16.21
CA TRP A 448 -17.49 16.45 14.81
C TRP A 448 -17.55 14.94 14.61
N LYS A 449 -17.31 14.14 15.66
CA LYS A 449 -17.27 12.67 15.56
C LYS A 449 -18.56 12.09 14.95
N GLY A 450 -19.72 12.51 15.46
CA GLY A 450 -21.01 12.03 14.97
C GLY A 450 -21.37 12.53 13.56
N VAL A 451 -20.94 13.75 13.22
CA VAL A 451 -21.16 14.35 11.89
C VAL A 451 -20.38 13.58 10.83
N LEU A 452 -19.08 13.33 11.07
CA LEU A 452 -18.22 12.56 10.17
C LEU A 452 -18.73 11.12 9.98
N GLN A 453 -19.23 10.50 11.05
CA GLN A 453 -19.82 9.17 10.94
C GLN A 453 -21.05 9.17 10.03
N ARG A 454 -22.00 10.11 10.21
CA ARG A 454 -23.18 10.22 9.34
C ARG A 454 -22.80 10.51 7.88
N SER A 455 -21.81 11.37 7.64
CA SER A 455 -21.34 11.66 6.29
C SER A 455 -20.70 10.43 5.61
N MET A 456 -19.99 9.58 6.35
CA MET A 456 -19.49 8.29 5.83
C MET A 456 -20.62 7.29 5.57
N GLU A 457 -21.62 7.23 6.46
CA GLU A 457 -22.81 6.39 6.31
C GLU A 457 -23.65 6.80 5.08
N ALA A 458 -23.77 8.11 4.81
CA ALA A 458 -24.42 8.64 3.60
C ALA A 458 -23.70 8.23 2.31
N LYS A 459 -22.39 7.99 2.36
CA LYS A 459 -21.60 7.40 1.26
C LYS A 459 -21.62 5.85 1.26
N GLY A 460 -22.49 5.24 2.07
CA GLY A 460 -22.67 3.79 2.15
C GLY A 460 -21.54 3.06 2.89
N ARG A 461 -20.85 3.72 3.81
CA ARG A 461 -19.79 3.12 4.65
C ARG A 461 -20.19 3.14 6.12
N ARG A 462 -20.57 1.98 6.64
CA ARG A 462 -20.92 1.78 8.06
C ARG A 462 -19.68 1.54 8.91
N VAL A 463 -19.73 1.96 10.16
CA VAL A 463 -18.70 1.62 11.17
C VAL A 463 -18.74 0.13 11.48
N ILE A 464 -17.55 -0.46 11.56
CA ILE A 464 -17.33 -1.83 12.02
C ILE A 464 -16.35 -1.82 13.19
N THR A 465 -16.45 -2.84 14.03
CA THR A 465 -15.47 -3.09 15.11
C THR A 465 -14.39 -4.02 14.56
N ILE A 466 -13.13 -3.61 14.70
CA ILE A 466 -11.95 -4.37 14.26
C ILE A 466 -11.07 -4.68 15.47
N HIS A 467 -10.32 -5.79 15.39
CA HIS A 467 -9.43 -6.24 16.45
C HIS A 467 -7.98 -6.44 15.95
N PRO A 468 -7.27 -5.38 15.53
CA PRO A 468 -5.87 -5.50 15.12
C PRO A 468 -4.97 -5.95 16.28
N VAL A 469 -3.94 -6.73 15.93
CA VAL A 469 -2.87 -7.15 16.85
C VAL A 469 -1.66 -6.27 16.58
N VAL A 470 -1.25 -5.47 17.57
CA VAL A 470 -0.05 -4.63 17.53
C VAL A 470 0.81 -5.06 18.72
N ASP A 471 2.07 -5.40 18.49
CA ASP A 471 3.01 -5.85 19.54
C ASP A 471 2.47 -6.97 20.44
N ALA A 472 1.81 -7.96 19.83
CA ALA A 472 1.16 -9.09 20.51
C ALA A 472 -0.02 -8.72 21.45
N VAL A 473 -0.52 -7.48 21.41
CA VAL A 473 -1.72 -7.03 22.12
C VAL A 473 -2.86 -6.83 21.14
N GLN A 474 -3.98 -7.51 21.37
CA GLN A 474 -5.20 -7.34 20.59
C GLN A 474 -5.97 -6.11 21.08
N THR A 475 -6.11 -5.10 20.21
CA THR A 475 -6.79 -3.84 20.53
C THR A 475 -8.12 -3.78 19.80
N THR A 476 -9.18 -3.28 20.45
CA THR A 476 -10.49 -3.08 19.81
C THR A 476 -10.60 -1.66 19.29
N LEU A 477 -10.83 -1.49 17.98
CA LEU A 477 -10.99 -0.19 17.33
C LEU A 477 -12.27 -0.13 16.49
N LEU A 478 -12.82 1.07 16.31
CA LEU A 478 -13.93 1.34 15.38
C LEU A 478 -13.36 1.92 14.09
N ALA A 479 -13.69 1.31 12.95
CA ALA A 479 -13.18 1.69 11.65
C ALA A 479 -14.23 1.56 10.54
N PHE A 480 -13.96 2.20 9.41
CA PHE A 480 -14.77 2.04 8.19
C PHE A 480 -14.07 1.03 7.26
N ASP A 481 -14.85 0.11 6.68
CA ASP A 481 -14.33 -0.87 5.71
C ASP A 481 -14.28 -0.30 4.29
N ARG A 482 -13.37 -0.82 3.45
CA ARG A 482 -13.21 -0.46 2.03
C ARG A 482 -13.07 1.05 1.80
N VAL A 483 -12.23 1.70 2.59
CA VAL A 483 -11.87 3.10 2.41
C VAL A 483 -10.37 3.29 2.59
N SER A 484 -9.78 4.18 1.81
CA SER A 484 -8.40 4.61 2.00
C SER A 484 -8.27 6.12 1.84
N TRP A 485 -7.14 6.67 2.26
CA TRP A 485 -6.79 8.03 1.87
C TRP A 485 -6.46 8.07 0.37
N LYS A 486 -6.83 9.15 -0.31
CA LYS A 486 -6.41 9.38 -1.71
C LYS A 486 -4.90 9.61 -1.78
N SER A 487 -4.24 9.10 -2.82
CA SER A 487 -2.77 9.10 -2.95
C SER A 487 -2.08 10.47 -2.95
N THR A 488 -2.83 11.56 -3.14
CA THR A 488 -2.34 12.95 -3.06
C THR A 488 -2.21 13.47 -1.62
N VAL A 489 -2.60 12.67 -0.63
CA VAL A 489 -2.69 13.08 0.77
C VAL A 489 -1.50 12.52 1.55
N SER A 490 -0.46 13.34 1.74
CA SER A 490 0.64 13.04 2.66
C SER A 490 0.27 13.49 4.08
N PHE A 491 -0.52 12.69 4.79
CA PHE A 491 -0.56 12.80 6.24
C PHE A 491 0.58 11.95 6.80
N GLY A 492 1.47 12.58 7.58
CA GLY A 492 2.56 11.87 8.26
C GLY A 492 1.97 10.83 9.20
N LEU A 493 1.97 9.57 8.77
CA LEU A 493 1.68 8.39 9.58
C LEU A 493 2.97 7.83 10.15
#